data_AF-A0A4V1VG02-F1
#
_entry.id   AF-A0A4V1VG02-F1
#
_cell.length_a   1.000
_cell.length_b   1.000
_cell.length_c   1.000
_cell.angle_alpha   90.00
_cell.angle_beta   90.00
_cell.angle_gamma   90.00
#
_symmetry.space_group_name_H-M   'P 1'
#
loop_
_entity.id
_entity.type
_entity.pdbx_description
1 polymer ?
#
loop_
_entity_poly.entity_id
_entity_poly.type
_entity_poly.pdbx_seq_one_letter_code
_entity_poly.pdbx_strand_id
1 'polypeptide(L)' 'MNIHEIALNLYAQLVGANRVELVSDAARIELGREAYRYAEAFIAAKDLYIRELPVATTDAGF' A
#
# COMPACT_ATOMS: atom_id res chain seq x y z
N MET A 1 -4.54 5.97 8.00
CA MET A 1 -3.92 4.63 7.92
C MET A 1 -2.42 4.81 7.81
N ASN A 2 -1.66 4.27 8.75
CA ASN A 2 -0.20 4.34 8.75
C ASN A 2 0.39 3.29 7.76
N ILE A 3 1.67 3.42 7.38
CA ILE A 3 2.31 2.51 6.43
C ILE A 3 2.34 1.05 6.91
N HIS A 4 2.48 0.82 8.22
CA HIS A 4 2.51 -0.51 8.82
C HIS A 4 1.15 -1.21 8.73
N GLU A 5 0.04 -0.48 8.88
CA GLU A 5 -1.32 -0.99 8.71
C GLU A 5 -1.59 -1.38 7.25
N ILE A 6 -1.11 -0.58 6.29
CA ILE A 6 -1.20 -0.89 4.86
C ILE A 6 -0.38 -2.15 4.55
N ALA A 7 0.88 -2.19 4.99
CA ALA A 7 1.77 -3.31 4.77
C ALA A 7 1.23 -4.60 5.42
N LEU A 8 0.65 -4.52 6.62
CA LEU A 8 0.05 -5.66 7.31
C LEU A 8 -1.16 -6.21 6.54
N ASN A 9 -2.04 -5.34 6.05
CA ASN A 9 -3.19 -5.74 5.24
C ASN A 9 -2.75 -6.39 3.93
N LEU A 10 -1.77 -5.81 3.24
CA LEU A 10 -1.21 -6.36 2.00
C LEU A 10 -0.55 -7.72 2.25
N TYR A 11 0.23 -7.84 3.32
CA TYR A 11 0.83 -9.11 3.72
C TYR A 11 -0.24 -10.18 3.98
N ALA A 12 -1.29 -9.86 4.73
CA ALA A 12 -2.38 -10.80 4.98
C ALA A 12 -3.07 -11.29 3.69
N GLN A 13 -3.26 -10.39 2.71
CA GLN A 13 -3.81 -10.75 1.40
C GLN A 13 -2.86 -11.65 0.61
N LEU A 14 -1.57 -11.32 0.56
CA LEU A 14 -0.55 -12.10 -0.14
C LEU A 14 -0.37 -13.50 0.49
N VAL A 15 -0.39 -13.59 1.82
CA VAL A 15 -0.38 -14.88 2.54
C VAL A 15 -1.63 -15.70 2.21
N GLY A 16 -2.79 -15.05 2.15
CA GLY A 16 -4.04 -15.67 1.73
C GLY A 16 -3.97 -16.29 0.34
N ALA A 17 -3.26 -15.65 -0.59
CA ALA A 17 -3.05 -16.13 -1.95
C ALA A 17 -1.97 -17.23 -2.06
N ASN A 18 -0.90 -17.17 -1.28
CA ASN A 18 0.31 -18.00 -1.43
C ASN A 18 0.44 -19.11 -0.37
N ARG A 19 -0.67 -19.69 0.11
CA ARG A 19 -0.69 -20.62 1.27
C ARG A 19 0.29 -21.78 1.22
N VAL A 20 0.64 -22.28 0.02
CA VAL A 20 1.52 -23.46 -0.16
C VAL A 20 3.01 -23.09 -0.13
N GLU A 21 3.40 -21.86 -0.51
CA GLU A 21 4.81 -21.46 -0.63
C GLU A 21 5.41 -20.88 0.66
N LEU A 22 4.57 -20.59 1.66
CA LEU A 22 4.96 -19.89 2.88
C LEU A 22 5.25 -20.82 4.07
N VAL A 23 5.73 -22.03 3.78
CA VAL A 23 6.06 -23.03 4.80
C VAL A 23 7.30 -22.60 5.60
N SER A 24 8.23 -21.88 4.96
CA SER A 24 9.45 -21.39 5.60
C SER A 24 9.32 -19.96 6.14
N ASP A 25 9.99 -19.68 7.25
CA ASP A 25 10.05 -18.32 7.81
C ASP A 25 10.78 -17.34 6.90
N ALA A 26 11.77 -17.82 6.13
CA ALA A 26 12.47 -17.00 5.14
C ALA A 26 11.50 -16.48 4.05
N ALA A 27 10.60 -17.34 3.56
CA ALA A 27 9.59 -16.94 2.58
C ALA A 27 8.60 -15.92 3.14
N ARG A 28 8.20 -16.07 4.42
CA ARG A 28 7.33 -15.11 5.11
C ARG A 28 8.00 -13.75 5.29
N ILE A 29 9.29 -13.74 5.62
CA ILE A 29 10.07 -12.51 5.77
C ILE A 29 10.18 -11.78 4.42
N GLU A 30 10.49 -12.48 3.34
CA GLU A 30 10.59 -11.85 2.01
C GLU A 30 9.23 -11.31 1.55
N LEU A 31 8.15 -12.06 1.77
CA LEU A 31 6.80 -11.59 1.47
C LEU A 31 6.42 -10.35 2.31
N GLY A 32 6.86 -10.31 3.57
CA GLY A 32 6.72 -9.13 4.42
C GLY A 32 7.45 -7.91 3.83
N ARG A 33 8.68 -8.08 3.37
CA ARG A 33 9.44 -7.00 2.69
C ARG A 33 8.74 -6.55 1.42
N GLU A 34 8.20 -7.48 0.65
CA GLU A 34 7.44 -7.18 -0.55
C GLU A 34 6.16 -6.38 -0.26
N ALA A 35 5.41 -6.77 0.78
CA ALA A 35 4.24 -6.02 1.22
C ALA A 35 4.57 -4.57 1.63
N TYR A 36 5.73 -4.35 2.27
CA TYR A 36 6.22 -2.99 2.55
C TYR A 36 6.53 -2.20 1.27
N ARG A 37 7.19 -2.81 0.28
CA ARG A 37 7.44 -2.16 -1.02
C ARG A 37 6.14 -1.75 -1.71
N TYR A 38 5.11 -2.59 -1.68
CA TYR A 38 3.78 -2.23 -2.21
C TYR A 38 3.10 -1.11 -1.42
N ALA A 39 3.23 -1.11 -0.08
CA ALA A 39 2.69 -0.04 0.75
C ALA A 39 3.34 1.32 0.44
N GLU A 40 4.66 1.35 0.24
CA GLU A 40 5.40 2.55 -0.18
C GLU A 40 4.94 3.04 -1.55
N ALA A 41 4.82 2.14 -2.54
CA ALA A 41 4.35 2.48 -3.88
C ALA A 41 2.92 3.03 -3.85
N PHE A 42 2.03 2.46 -3.04
CA PHE A 42 0.67 2.95 -2.87
C PHE A 42 0.64 4.36 -2.27
N ILE A 43 1.45 4.63 -1.24
CA ILE A 43 1.54 5.97 -0.64
C ILE A 43 2.04 6.97 -1.67
N ALA A 44 3.11 6.65 -2.40
CA ALA A 44 3.64 7.53 -3.44
C ALA A 44 2.61 7.81 -4.55
N ALA A 45 1.89 6.79 -5.02
CA ALA A 45 0.83 6.94 -6.02
C ALA A 45 -0.35 7.78 -5.51
N LYS A 46 -0.76 7.58 -4.26
CA LYS A 46 -1.81 8.37 -3.62
C LYS A 46 -1.39 9.83 -3.46
N ASP A 47 -0.16 10.10 -3.07
CA ASP A 47 0.37 11.45 -2.91
C ASP A 47 0.50 12.17 -4.26
N LEU A 48 0.89 11.45 -5.31
CA LEU A 48 0.86 11.95 -6.69
C LEU A 48 -0.57 12.29 -7.12
N TYR A 49 -1.52 11.37 -6.91
CA TYR A 49 -2.93 11.59 -7.24
C TYR A 49 -3.50 12.82 -6.53
N ILE A 50 -3.20 13.01 -5.24
CA ILE A 50 -3.63 14.20 -4.49
C ILE A 50 -3.06 15.49 -5.07
N ARG A 51 -1.80 15.48 -5.54
CA ARG A 51 -1.18 16.64 -6.20
C ARG A 51 -1.80 16.97 -7.55
N GLU A 52 -2.24 15.95 -8.29
CA GLU A 52 -2.82 16.10 -9.63
C GLU A 52 -4.32 16.40 -9.60
N LEU A 53 -4.98 16.25 -8.44
CA LEU A 53 -6.38 16.67 -8.30
C LEU A 53 -6.51 18.15 -8.62
N PRO A 54 -7.39 18.55 -9.55
CA PRO A 54 -7.67 19.96 -9.78
C PRO A 54 -8.15 20.56 -8.46
N VAL A 55 -7.47 21.62 -8.00
CA VAL A 55 -7.95 22.41 -6.86
C VAL A 55 -9.36 22.84 -7.22
N ALA A 56 -10.35 22.39 -6.45
CA ALA A 56 -11.71 22.85 -6.61
C ALA A 56 -11.70 24.36 -6.39
N THR A 57 -11.70 25.12 -7.48
CA THR A 57 -11.92 26.57 -7.49
C THR A 57 -13.39 26.81 -7.19
N THR A 58 -13.83 26.50 -5.97
CA THR A 58 -14.99 27.15 -5.37
C THR A 58 -14.62 28.57 -4.99
N ASP A 59 -14.20 29.35 -5.99
CA ASP A 59 -14.34 30.80 -6.00
C ASP A 59 -15.61 31.05 -6.82
N ALA A 60 -16.76 30.71 -6.21
CA ALA A 60 -18.01 31.29 -6.67
C ALA A 60 -17.89 32.78 -6.32
N GLY A 61 -17.58 33.58 -7.33
CA GLY A 61 -17.29 35.01 -7.20
C GLY A 61 -18.34 35.77 -6.41
N PHE A 62 -17.85 36.85 -5.80
CA PHE A 62 -18.55 37.93 -5.10
C PHE A 62 -19.98 38.21 -5.56
#